data_AF-A0A1G7Y634-F1
#
_entry.id   AF-A0A1G7Y634-F1
#
_cell.length_a   1.000
_cell.length_b   1.000
_cell.length_c   1.000
_cell.angle_alpha   90.00
_cell.angle_beta   90.00
_cell.angle_gamma   90.00
#
_symmetry.space_group_name_H-M   'P 1'
#
loop_
_entity.id
_entity.type
_entity.pdbx_description
1 polymer ?
#
loop_
_entity_poly.entity_id
_entity_poly.type
_entity_poly.pdbx_seq_one_letter_code
_entity_poly.pdbx_strand_id
1 'polypeptide(L)'
;MKAAGRREPPLVHLAVALLFLFLLLFLALPVGRLVLSALGDNASGHSTFALLLANPLYLDSLIGSLAASAGAALLAAMLALPPAWTLWRLQWQPPLAVQLLGFMPLFVPPFMLSLSLQSLLGRGGGLGFWLAGRIDLDPSQWGLAGLIVIEAIHYAPLLLSLVVLSTAPLARDAGIAAHLGDGWARLTRRVFLPLGMPGLAFGMAITFLKTLDDLATPLSLGLTNLIAPLAYFRVGTHGAGDLVAAALALVLIAVSMLAWTLGAGRMRQIPMTWNGTHLRPDAARPGQQHLAATLLAAVAGFTALCYSGMVVTAFAGVWSHTLWPESWGLQHFAAALATESASFINTLRYCGTAALIDVVIGLAIAYVLRRAPARRELRLTQGVAGLLGVPGVALAITYLQCVDSGIAIPFDATGVLLALAFALRGLPFALPACSYALRGLPDAHLDAARLSGASTFLIAWRIVLPALAFGLVVAFLISFGIAAVDLSSAMLLIPSETEAPAAYTIYLNMQTSTGRGTGSALAVLAIAAVAIVLTATAALIARRDPGAAAPRSEHGAPP
;
A
#
# COMPACT_ATOMS: atom_id res chain seq x y z
N MET A 1 -14.10 -14.51 40.99
CA MET A 1 -15.31 -14.64 40.16
C MET A 1 -14.95 -15.15 38.78
N LYS A 2 -15.23 -16.42 38.48
CA LYS A 2 -15.16 -16.96 37.11
C LYS A 2 -16.05 -16.09 36.22
N ALA A 3 -15.51 -15.59 35.12
CA ALA A 3 -16.25 -14.85 34.10
C ALA A 3 -17.45 -15.69 33.65
N ALA A 4 -18.63 -15.38 34.18
CA ALA A 4 -19.88 -15.96 33.71
C ALA A 4 -19.96 -15.68 32.21
N GLY A 5 -20.08 -16.74 31.42
CA GLY A 5 -20.19 -16.69 29.98
C GLY A 5 -21.39 -15.85 29.57
N ARG A 6 -21.20 -14.54 29.44
CA ARG A 6 -22.16 -13.64 28.80
C ARG A 6 -22.19 -14.07 27.34
N ARG A 7 -23.28 -14.75 26.94
CA ARG A 7 -23.55 -15.11 25.55
C ARG A 7 -23.39 -13.85 24.71
N GLU A 8 -22.49 -13.87 23.74
CA GLU A 8 -22.34 -12.76 22.82
C GLU A 8 -23.66 -12.56 22.06
N PRO A 9 -24.05 -11.31 21.75
CA PRO A 9 -25.30 -11.07 21.06
C PRO A 9 -25.32 -11.84 19.73
N PRO A 10 -26.46 -12.41 19.30
CA PRO A 10 -26.58 -13.22 18.08
C PRO A 10 -26.08 -12.51 16.81
N LEU A 11 -26.12 -11.17 16.80
CA LEU A 11 -25.55 -10.33 15.75
C LEU A 11 -24.05 -10.53 15.54
N VAL A 12 -23.29 -10.86 16.58
CA VAL A 12 -21.83 -11.07 16.49
C VAL A 12 -21.53 -12.41 15.83
N HIS A 13 -22.26 -13.47 16.20
CA HIS A 13 -22.16 -14.76 15.55
C HIS A 13 -22.57 -14.68 14.08
N LEU A 14 -23.62 -13.91 13.76
CA LEU A 14 -24.01 -13.64 12.38
C LEU A 14 -22.91 -12.88 11.61
N ALA A 15 -22.34 -11.83 12.19
CA ALA A 15 -21.27 -11.06 11.55
C ALA A 15 -20.01 -11.91 11.29
N VAL A 16 -19.63 -12.77 12.24
CA VAL A 16 -18.54 -13.74 12.08
C VAL A 16 -18.88 -14.76 10.99
N ALA A 17 -20.09 -15.31 10.98
CA ALA A 17 -20.52 -16.25 9.96
C ALA A 17 -20.51 -15.61 8.56
N LEU A 18 -20.99 -14.38 8.42
CA LEU A 18 -20.97 -13.62 7.17
C LEU A 18 -19.54 -13.32 6.71
N LEU A 19 -18.62 -13.01 7.62
CA LEU A 19 -17.20 -12.86 7.30
C LEU A 19 -16.60 -14.16 6.78
N PHE A 20 -16.81 -15.28 7.49
CA PHE A 20 -16.29 -16.57 7.07
C PHE A 20 -16.87 -16.96 5.71
N LEU A 21 -18.16 -16.70 5.49
CA LEU A 21 -18.82 -16.92 4.22
C LEU A 21 -18.21 -16.03 3.12
N PHE A 22 -17.94 -14.75 3.40
CA PHE A 22 -17.29 -13.83 2.47
C PHE A 22 -15.89 -14.32 2.06
N LEU A 23 -15.02 -14.64 3.02
CA LEU A 23 -13.68 -15.17 2.74
C LEU A 23 -13.74 -16.55 2.06
N LEU A 24 -14.72 -17.39 2.41
CA LEU A 24 -14.90 -18.68 1.78
C LEU A 24 -15.28 -18.51 0.30
N LEU A 25 -16.29 -17.70 0.01
CA LEU A 25 -16.84 -17.53 -1.34
C LEU A 25 -15.94 -16.72 -2.26
N PHE A 26 -15.28 -15.67 -1.75
CA PHE A 26 -14.55 -14.72 -2.58
C PHE A 26 -13.02 -14.88 -2.50
N LEU A 27 -12.50 -15.74 -1.63
CA LEU A 27 -11.06 -16.01 -1.60
C LEU A 27 -10.78 -17.51 -1.65
N ALA A 28 -11.29 -18.28 -0.69
CA ALA A 28 -10.93 -19.70 -0.58
C ALA A 28 -11.45 -20.54 -1.75
N LEU A 29 -12.68 -20.29 -2.21
CA LEU A 29 -13.26 -20.99 -3.36
C LEU A 29 -12.52 -20.64 -4.67
N PRO A 30 -12.29 -19.36 -5.03
CA PRO A 30 -11.52 -19.01 -6.22
C PRO A 30 -10.09 -19.53 -6.20
N VAL A 31 -9.40 -19.41 -5.07
CA VAL A 31 -8.05 -19.99 -4.92
C VAL A 31 -8.09 -21.50 -4.99
N GLY A 32 -9.10 -22.15 -4.40
CA GLY A 32 -9.30 -23.60 -4.51
C GLY A 32 -9.49 -24.05 -5.95
N ARG A 33 -10.29 -23.32 -6.74
CA ARG A 33 -10.47 -23.58 -8.17
C ARG A 33 -9.17 -23.39 -8.94
N LEU A 34 -8.43 -22.31 -8.67
CA LEU A 34 -7.11 -22.07 -9.25
C LEU A 34 -6.15 -23.22 -8.98
N VAL A 35 -6.11 -23.73 -7.75
CA VAL A 35 -5.26 -24.88 -7.37
C VAL A 35 -5.64 -26.12 -8.19
N LEU A 36 -6.94 -26.40 -8.33
CA LEU A 36 -7.41 -27.52 -9.14
C LEU A 36 -7.02 -27.37 -10.62
N SER A 37 -7.14 -26.17 -11.18
CA SER A 37 -6.71 -25.87 -12.56
C SER A 37 -5.20 -26.02 -12.73
N ALA A 38 -4.41 -25.45 -11.82
CA ALA A 38 -2.95 -25.45 -11.89
C ALA A 38 -2.32 -26.83 -11.68
N LEU A 39 -2.97 -27.70 -10.89
CA LEU A 39 -2.56 -29.09 -10.67
C LEU A 39 -3.12 -30.05 -11.73
N GLY A 40 -3.97 -29.57 -12.63
CA GLY A 40 -4.50 -30.36 -13.74
C GLY A 40 -3.42 -30.72 -14.77
N ASP A 41 -3.67 -31.81 -15.49
CA ASP A 41 -2.88 -32.18 -16.65
C ASP A 41 -3.29 -31.32 -17.85
N ASN A 42 -2.30 -30.98 -18.67
CA ASN A 42 -2.56 -30.30 -19.92
C ASN A 42 -3.21 -31.26 -20.95
N ALA A 43 -3.56 -30.72 -22.12
CA ALA A 43 -4.15 -31.52 -23.21
C ALA A 43 -3.27 -32.71 -23.69
N SER A 44 -1.97 -32.72 -23.35
CA SER A 44 -1.03 -33.81 -23.67
C SER A 44 -0.73 -34.74 -22.48
N GLY A 45 -1.49 -34.66 -21.38
CA GLY A 45 -1.36 -35.53 -20.21
C GLY A 45 -0.13 -35.27 -19.34
N HIS A 46 0.60 -34.16 -19.58
CA HIS A 46 1.73 -33.75 -18.76
C HIS A 46 1.26 -32.79 -17.67
N SER A 47 1.84 -32.91 -16.48
CA SER A 47 1.54 -31.98 -15.40
C SER A 47 1.96 -30.56 -15.78
N THR A 48 1.07 -29.60 -15.57
CA THR A 48 1.30 -28.19 -15.92
C THR A 48 2.53 -27.62 -15.20
N PHE A 49 2.82 -28.10 -13.98
CA PHE A 49 4.03 -27.75 -13.23
C PHE A 49 5.32 -28.32 -13.84
N ALA A 50 5.30 -29.54 -14.39
CA ALA A 50 6.47 -30.09 -15.07
C ALA A 50 6.81 -29.26 -16.31
N LEU A 51 5.81 -28.78 -17.05
CA LEU A 51 6.02 -27.85 -18.17
C LEU A 51 6.60 -26.51 -17.72
N LEU A 52 6.14 -25.99 -16.58
CA LEU A 52 6.63 -24.74 -16.01
C LEU A 52 8.13 -24.86 -15.67
N LEU A 53 8.53 -25.97 -15.05
CA LEU A 53 9.93 -26.24 -14.70
C LEU A 53 10.80 -26.63 -15.90
N ALA A 54 10.22 -27.22 -16.95
CA ALA A 54 10.98 -27.62 -18.14
C ALA A 54 11.21 -26.45 -19.11
N ASN A 55 10.37 -25.42 -19.08
CA ASN A 55 10.47 -24.29 -20.01
C ASN A 55 11.37 -23.17 -19.45
N PRO A 56 12.48 -22.83 -20.12
CA PRO A 56 13.41 -21.81 -19.63
C PRO A 56 12.76 -20.43 -19.47
N LEU A 57 11.77 -20.08 -20.31
CA LEU A 57 11.06 -18.80 -20.22
C LEU A 57 10.37 -18.63 -18.86
N TYR A 58 9.71 -19.68 -18.36
CA TYR A 58 8.98 -19.60 -17.10
C TYR A 58 9.93 -19.57 -15.91
N LEU A 59 11.02 -20.35 -15.95
CA LEU A 59 12.07 -20.29 -14.93
C LEU A 59 12.77 -18.94 -14.88
N ASP A 60 13.16 -18.39 -16.03
CA ASP A 60 13.78 -17.07 -16.12
C ASP A 60 12.83 -15.98 -15.59
N SER A 61 11.52 -16.11 -15.87
CA SER A 61 10.53 -15.18 -15.32
C SER A 61 10.39 -15.26 -13.80
N LEU A 62 10.47 -16.46 -13.23
CA LEU A 62 10.45 -16.66 -11.78
C LEU A 62 11.70 -16.06 -11.13
N ILE A 63 12.88 -16.36 -11.67
CA ILE A 63 14.15 -15.84 -11.17
C ILE A 63 14.18 -14.32 -11.30
N GLY A 64 13.76 -13.77 -12.44
CA GLY A 64 13.67 -12.33 -12.69
C GLY A 64 12.74 -11.64 -11.70
N SER A 65 11.54 -12.17 -11.47
CA SER A 65 10.59 -11.61 -10.51
C SER A 65 11.09 -11.66 -9.07
N LEU A 66 11.73 -12.76 -8.66
CA LEU A 66 12.34 -12.89 -7.34
C LEU A 66 13.52 -11.92 -7.17
N ALA A 67 14.38 -11.81 -8.18
CA ALA A 67 15.52 -10.91 -8.18
C ALA A 67 15.09 -9.43 -8.15
N ALA A 68 14.08 -9.04 -8.93
CA ALA A 68 13.50 -7.71 -8.90
C ALA A 68 12.94 -7.37 -7.51
N SER A 69 12.14 -8.26 -6.95
CA SER A 69 11.45 -8.04 -5.68
C SER A 69 12.40 -8.01 -4.49
N ALA A 70 13.36 -8.93 -4.44
CA ALA A 70 14.38 -8.94 -3.40
C ALA A 70 15.36 -7.77 -3.55
N GLY A 71 15.78 -7.47 -4.78
CA GLY A 71 16.65 -6.34 -5.10
C GLY A 71 16.03 -5.01 -4.70
N ALA A 72 14.76 -4.78 -5.06
CA ALA A 72 14.03 -3.56 -4.71
C ALA A 72 13.88 -3.41 -3.19
N ALA A 73 13.51 -4.49 -2.47
CA ALA A 73 13.38 -4.46 -1.02
C ALA A 73 14.71 -4.17 -0.31
N LEU A 74 15.80 -4.80 -0.75
CA LEU A 74 17.15 -4.58 -0.20
C LEU A 74 17.65 -3.17 -0.50
N LEU A 75 17.49 -2.70 -1.73
CA LEU A 75 17.93 -1.36 -2.10
C LEU A 75 17.10 -0.27 -1.41
N ALA A 76 15.78 -0.44 -1.29
CA ALA A 76 14.93 0.46 -0.51
C ALA A 76 15.37 0.52 0.97
N ALA A 77 15.72 -0.63 1.56
CA ALA A 77 16.26 -0.70 2.92
C ALA A 77 17.60 0.04 3.04
N MET A 78 18.50 -0.14 2.07
CA MET A 78 19.78 0.57 2.02
C MET A 78 19.60 2.09 1.92
N LEU A 79 18.60 2.57 1.16
CA LEU A 79 18.27 4.00 1.05
C LEU A 79 17.60 4.55 2.33
N ALA A 80 16.78 3.74 3.00
CA ALA A 80 16.01 4.15 4.17
C ALA A 80 16.80 4.13 5.49
N LEU A 81 17.72 3.18 5.68
CA LEU A 81 18.41 2.97 6.95
C LEU A 81 19.32 4.14 7.37
N PRO A 82 20.16 4.74 6.51
CA PRO A 82 21.02 5.87 6.88
C PRO A 82 20.23 7.09 7.41
N PRO A 83 19.18 7.59 6.73
CA PRO A 83 18.37 8.67 7.28
C PRO A 83 17.64 8.23 8.55
N ALA A 84 17.08 7.01 8.61
CA ALA A 84 16.39 6.53 9.81
C ALA A 84 17.30 6.49 11.05
N TRP A 85 18.52 5.96 10.89
CA TRP A 85 19.53 5.91 11.94
C TRP A 85 19.94 7.31 12.39
N THR A 86 20.08 8.24 11.44
CA THR A 86 20.47 9.61 11.75
C THR A 86 19.37 10.33 12.53
N LEU A 87 18.11 10.21 12.12
CA LEU A 87 16.97 10.79 12.84
C LEU A 87 16.85 10.23 14.26
N TRP A 88 17.02 8.91 14.41
CA TRP A 88 17.03 8.24 15.71
C TRP A 88 18.15 8.77 16.61
N ARG A 89 19.37 8.89 16.08
CA ARG A 89 20.54 9.42 16.80
C ARG A 89 20.35 10.88 17.22
N LEU A 90 19.74 11.69 16.36
CA LEU A 90 19.44 13.10 16.63
C LEU A 90 18.25 13.28 17.57
N GLN A 91 17.55 12.19 17.94
CA GLN A 91 16.32 12.20 18.73
C GLN A 91 15.24 13.10 18.12
N TRP A 92 15.33 13.32 16.81
CA TRP A 92 14.46 14.22 16.10
C TRP A 92 13.28 13.44 15.54
N GLN A 93 12.07 13.88 15.90
CA GLN A 93 10.85 13.25 15.43
C GLN A 93 10.21 14.11 14.34
N PRO A 94 10.05 13.58 13.12
CA PRO A 94 9.39 14.32 12.06
C PRO A 94 7.97 14.70 12.46
N PRO A 95 7.47 15.87 12.01
CA PRO A 95 6.05 16.19 12.14
C PRO A 95 5.20 15.05 11.58
N LEU A 96 4.00 14.86 12.13
CA LEU A 96 3.08 13.82 11.69
C LEU A 96 2.84 13.84 10.17
N ALA A 97 2.75 15.04 9.58
CA ALA A 97 2.61 15.20 8.13
C ALA A 97 3.76 14.54 7.35
N VAL A 98 5.01 14.71 7.79
CA VAL A 98 6.19 14.12 7.13
C VAL A 98 6.20 12.59 7.30
N GLN A 99 5.78 12.08 8.46
CA GLN A 99 5.64 10.65 8.69
C GLN A 99 4.56 10.03 7.80
N LEU A 100 3.41 10.70 7.66
CA LEU A 100 2.32 10.24 6.77
C LEU A 100 2.69 10.34 5.29
N LEU A 101 3.48 11.34 4.89
CA LEU A 101 4.01 11.43 3.52
C LEU A 101 4.94 10.26 3.18
N GLY A 102 5.63 9.68 4.16
CA GLY A 102 6.39 8.45 3.91
C GLY A 102 5.51 7.24 3.57
N PHE A 103 4.20 7.27 3.87
CA PHE A 103 3.24 6.26 3.41
C PHE A 103 2.62 6.59 2.05
N MET A 104 2.94 7.74 1.43
CA MET A 104 2.47 8.10 0.09
C MET A 104 2.71 7.01 -0.97
N PRO A 105 3.81 6.23 -0.97
CA PRO A 105 4.01 5.11 -1.91
C PRO A 105 2.93 4.01 -1.86
N LEU A 106 2.11 3.95 -0.80
CA LEU A 106 0.96 3.03 -0.76
C LEU A 106 -0.22 3.54 -1.59
N PHE A 107 -0.23 4.82 -1.94
CA PHE A 107 -1.32 5.54 -2.60
C PHE A 107 -0.92 6.14 -3.95
N VAL A 108 0.27 5.84 -4.44
CA VAL A 108 0.76 6.23 -5.76
C VAL A 108 1.41 4.98 -6.36
N PRO A 109 1.05 4.56 -7.57
CA PRO A 109 1.70 3.43 -8.22
C PRO A 109 3.17 3.72 -8.63
N PRO A 110 4.08 2.72 -8.59
CA PRO A 110 5.46 2.87 -9.05
C PRO A 110 5.58 3.13 -10.56
N PHE A 111 4.63 2.68 -11.39
CA PHE A 111 4.71 2.93 -12.84
C PHE A 111 4.65 4.43 -13.17
N MET A 112 3.96 5.24 -12.36
CA MET A 112 3.94 6.70 -12.50
C MET A 112 5.34 7.28 -12.32
N LEU A 113 6.11 6.73 -11.37
CA LEU A 113 7.52 7.10 -11.18
C LEU A 113 8.38 6.67 -12.37
N SER A 114 8.17 5.47 -12.90
CA SER A 114 8.87 4.99 -14.10
C SER A 114 8.66 5.93 -15.29
N LEU A 115 7.41 6.25 -15.60
CA LEU A 115 7.08 7.12 -16.74
C LEU A 115 7.49 8.59 -16.49
N SER A 116 7.48 9.04 -15.23
CA SER A 116 8.06 10.32 -14.83
C SER A 116 9.56 10.37 -15.12
N LEU A 117 10.31 9.34 -14.68
CA LEU A 117 11.74 9.25 -14.92
C LEU A 117 12.06 9.12 -16.40
N GLN A 118 11.26 8.38 -17.18
CA GLN A 118 11.43 8.33 -18.64
C GLN A 118 11.22 9.71 -19.28
N SER A 119 10.26 10.51 -18.79
CA SER A 119 10.03 11.87 -19.29
C SER A 119 11.15 12.85 -18.87
N LEU A 120 11.78 12.61 -17.72
CA LEU A 120 12.85 13.47 -17.19
C LEU A 120 14.24 13.10 -17.71
N LEU A 121 14.61 11.82 -17.62
CA LEU A 121 15.94 11.27 -17.88
C LEU A 121 16.06 10.54 -19.23
N GLY A 122 14.94 10.22 -19.89
CA GLY A 122 14.96 9.60 -21.22
C GLY A 122 15.64 10.50 -22.25
N ARG A 123 16.15 9.91 -23.34
CA ARG A 123 16.95 10.64 -24.36
C ARG A 123 16.23 11.84 -24.99
N GLY A 124 14.91 11.78 -25.07
CA GLY A 124 14.06 12.89 -25.53
C GLY A 124 13.50 13.78 -24.42
N GLY A 125 13.77 13.44 -23.15
CA GLY A 125 13.35 14.17 -21.96
C GLY A 125 14.29 15.31 -21.59
N GLY A 126 13.92 16.12 -20.60
CA GLY A 126 14.65 17.35 -20.30
C GLY A 126 16.09 17.16 -19.82
N LEU A 127 16.27 16.50 -18.68
CA LEU A 127 17.60 16.23 -18.14
C LEU A 127 18.36 15.22 -19.00
N GLY A 128 17.68 14.21 -19.55
CA GLY A 128 18.30 13.24 -20.45
C GLY A 128 18.90 13.88 -21.70
N PHE A 129 18.18 14.81 -22.34
CA PHE A 129 18.69 15.59 -23.47
C PHE A 129 19.87 16.49 -23.06
N TRP A 130 19.78 17.17 -21.92
CA TRP A 130 20.88 18.04 -21.45
C TRP A 130 22.16 17.26 -21.11
N LEU A 131 22.01 16.02 -20.65
CA LEU A 131 23.12 15.09 -20.39
C LEU A 131 23.56 14.31 -21.64
N ALA A 132 22.86 14.45 -22.77
CA ALA A 132 23.17 13.72 -23.99
C ALA A 132 24.63 13.94 -24.42
N GLY A 133 25.31 12.85 -24.76
CA GLY A 133 26.74 12.85 -25.11
C GLY A 133 27.71 12.85 -23.91
N ARG A 134 27.22 12.92 -22.66
CA ARG A 134 28.04 12.76 -21.45
C ARG A 134 27.79 11.43 -20.75
N ILE A 135 26.53 11.17 -20.41
CA ILE A 135 26.09 9.97 -19.69
C ILE A 135 24.69 9.62 -20.21
N ASP A 136 24.47 8.36 -20.59
CA ASP A 136 23.15 7.86 -20.96
C ASP A 136 22.42 7.37 -19.70
N LEU A 137 21.38 8.09 -19.30
CA LEU A 137 20.56 7.80 -18.13
C LEU A 137 19.13 7.37 -18.51
N ASP A 138 18.90 6.94 -19.75
CA ASP A 138 17.57 6.57 -20.21
C ASP A 138 17.01 5.35 -19.44
N PRO A 139 15.97 5.51 -18.61
CA PRO A 139 15.45 4.42 -17.79
C PRO A 139 14.92 3.24 -18.59
N SER A 140 14.49 3.46 -19.85
CA SER A 140 13.98 2.40 -20.71
C SER A 140 15.04 1.34 -21.07
N GLN A 141 16.32 1.69 -20.95
CA GLN A 141 17.45 0.80 -21.28
C GLN A 141 17.99 0.04 -20.06
N TRP A 142 17.52 0.36 -18.85
CA TRP A 142 18.08 -0.19 -17.61
C TRP A 142 17.64 -1.64 -17.32
N GLY A 143 16.64 -2.15 -18.05
CA GLY A 143 16.11 -3.50 -17.89
C GLY A 143 15.72 -3.82 -16.44
N LEU A 144 16.05 -5.02 -15.96
CA LEU A 144 15.73 -5.47 -14.60
C LEU A 144 16.34 -4.59 -13.51
N ALA A 145 17.54 -4.04 -13.73
CA ALA A 145 18.18 -3.13 -12.78
C ALA A 145 17.40 -1.82 -12.66
N GLY A 146 16.82 -1.33 -13.77
CA GLY A 146 15.96 -0.16 -13.76
C GLY A 146 14.70 -0.37 -12.95
N LEU A 147 14.05 -1.53 -13.11
CA LEU A 147 12.90 -1.91 -12.29
C LEU A 147 13.26 -1.90 -10.79
N ILE A 148 14.37 -2.53 -10.41
CA ILE A 148 14.85 -2.55 -9.01
C ILE A 148 15.05 -1.14 -8.46
N VAL A 149 15.70 -0.26 -9.24
CA VAL A 149 15.97 1.12 -8.82
C VAL A 149 14.67 1.92 -8.67
N ILE A 150 13.77 1.83 -9.63
CA ILE A 150 12.49 2.56 -9.62
C ILE A 150 11.65 2.14 -8.41
N GLU A 151 11.48 0.84 -8.20
CA GLU A 151 10.73 0.28 -7.06
C GLU A 151 11.39 0.65 -5.73
N ALA A 152 12.72 0.62 -5.66
CA ALA A 152 13.45 0.99 -4.45
C ALA A 152 13.28 2.47 -4.09
N ILE A 153 13.40 3.37 -5.06
CA ILE A 153 13.17 4.81 -4.87
C ILE A 153 11.73 5.04 -4.42
N HIS A 154 10.78 4.35 -5.05
CA HIS A 154 9.37 4.44 -4.74
C HIS A 154 9.06 4.03 -3.29
N TYR A 155 9.58 2.89 -2.83
CA TYR A 155 9.24 2.35 -1.50
C TYR A 155 10.20 2.75 -0.36
N ALA A 156 11.35 3.37 -0.64
CA ALA A 156 12.28 3.83 0.41
C ALA A 156 11.63 4.76 1.47
N PRO A 157 10.75 5.73 1.13
CA PRO A 157 10.07 6.57 2.12
C PRO A 157 9.20 5.79 3.11
N LEU A 158 8.58 4.69 2.64
CA LEU A 158 7.77 3.80 3.47
C LEU A 158 8.64 3.06 4.49
N LEU A 159 9.75 2.47 4.04
CA LEU A 159 10.70 1.79 4.93
C LEU A 159 11.29 2.74 5.97
N LEU A 160 11.67 3.96 5.55
CA LEU A 160 12.16 5.00 6.46
C LEU A 160 11.16 5.25 7.58
N SER A 161 9.88 5.44 7.23
CA SER A 161 8.82 5.72 8.20
C SER A 161 8.57 4.54 9.14
N LEU A 162 8.56 3.32 8.63
CA LEU A 162 8.38 2.11 9.44
C LEU A 162 9.52 1.89 10.44
N VAL A 163 10.76 2.16 10.05
CA VAL A 163 11.93 2.05 10.94
C VAL A 163 11.92 3.16 12.00
N VAL A 164 11.61 4.40 11.60
CA VAL A 164 11.48 5.53 12.54
C VAL A 164 10.38 5.25 13.57
N LEU A 165 9.20 4.82 13.13
CA LEU A 165 8.08 4.47 14.03
C LEU A 165 8.44 3.33 14.98
N SER A 166 9.15 2.31 14.49
CA SER A 166 9.55 1.17 15.33
C SER A 166 10.57 1.56 16.40
N THR A 167 11.45 2.51 16.09
CA THR A 167 12.56 2.92 16.96
C THR A 167 12.25 4.11 17.86
N ALA A 168 11.18 4.86 17.57
CA ALA A 168 10.77 6.06 18.31
C ALA A 168 10.61 5.87 19.83
N PRO A 169 10.05 4.76 20.36
CA PRO A 169 9.79 4.63 21.80
C PRO A 169 11.03 4.69 22.69
N LEU A 170 12.20 4.24 22.20
CA LEU A 170 13.45 4.18 22.98
C LEU A 170 14.54 5.14 22.46
N ALA A 171 14.20 6.02 21.50
CA ALA A 171 15.16 6.96 20.94
C ALA A 171 15.74 7.91 22.00
N ARG A 172 14.88 8.38 22.92
CA ARG A 172 15.28 9.26 24.03
C ARG A 172 16.21 8.58 25.02
N ASP A 173 15.85 7.37 25.45
CA ASP A 173 16.62 6.61 26.44
C ASP A 173 18.02 6.25 25.90
N ALA A 174 18.12 5.90 24.62
CA ALA A 174 19.41 5.72 23.94
C ALA A 174 20.24 7.01 23.94
N GLY A 175 19.58 8.16 23.79
CA GLY A 175 20.19 9.48 23.94
C GLY A 175 20.81 9.74 25.31
N ILE A 176 20.07 9.42 26.37
CA ILE A 176 20.55 9.56 27.76
C ILE A 176 21.73 8.62 28.01
N ALA A 177 21.62 7.35 27.59
CA ALA A 177 22.71 6.37 27.69
C ALA A 177 23.99 6.86 26.99
N ALA A 178 23.86 7.47 25.80
CA ALA A 178 25.00 8.04 25.08
C ALA A 178 25.69 9.18 25.86
N HIS A 179 24.93 10.05 26.54
CA HIS A 179 25.49 11.11 27.38
C HIS A 179 26.16 10.57 28.64
N LEU A 180 25.72 9.42 29.15
CA LEU A 180 26.33 8.73 30.29
C LEU A 180 27.57 7.89 29.89
N GLY A 181 27.96 7.88 28.61
CA GLY A 181 29.21 7.29 28.12
C GLY A 181 29.05 6.05 27.24
N ASP A 182 27.83 5.60 26.91
CA ASP A 182 27.65 4.52 25.94
C ASP A 182 27.96 4.97 24.50
N GLY A 183 28.82 4.23 23.81
CA GLY A 183 29.17 4.53 22.42
C GLY A 183 28.02 4.25 21.44
N TRP A 184 27.84 5.14 20.44
CA TRP A 184 26.82 5.01 19.39
C TRP A 184 26.90 3.69 18.62
N ALA A 185 28.08 3.10 18.45
CA ALA A 185 28.23 1.78 17.80
C ALA A 185 27.55 0.67 18.62
N ARG A 186 27.69 0.71 19.95
CA ARG A 186 27.04 -0.24 20.87
C ARG A 186 25.53 -0.06 20.85
N LEU A 187 25.07 1.19 20.95
CA LEU A 187 23.65 1.53 20.92
C LEU A 187 22.99 1.15 19.60
N THR A 188 23.70 1.34 18.48
CA THR A 188 23.20 0.94 17.16
C THR A 188 22.98 -0.57 17.09
N ARG A 189 23.98 -1.36 17.52
CA ARG A 189 23.92 -2.82 17.44
C ARG A 189 22.94 -3.45 18.43
N ARG A 190 22.82 -2.88 19.64
CA ARG A 190 22.03 -3.47 20.74
C ARG A 190 20.63 -2.88 20.89
N VAL A 191 20.39 -1.67 20.38
CA VAL A 191 19.10 -0.97 20.53
C VAL A 191 18.49 -0.69 19.17
N PHE A 192 19.14 0.13 18.32
CA PHE A 192 18.55 0.55 17.05
C PHE A 192 18.23 -0.62 16.11
N LEU A 193 19.20 -1.51 15.83
CA LEU A 193 18.98 -2.61 14.89
C LEU A 193 17.92 -3.60 15.39
N PRO A 194 17.96 -4.12 16.64
CA PRO A 194 16.93 -5.04 17.13
C PRO A 194 15.54 -4.41 17.18
N LEU A 195 15.44 -3.13 17.56
CA LEU A 195 14.17 -2.41 17.67
C LEU A 195 13.62 -1.98 16.30
N GLY A 196 14.50 -1.65 15.36
CA GLY A 196 14.15 -1.32 13.97
C GLY A 196 13.86 -2.54 13.10
N MET A 197 14.37 -3.72 13.47
CA MET A 197 14.22 -4.96 12.68
C MET A 197 12.76 -5.35 12.42
N PRO A 198 11.79 -5.24 13.35
CA PRO A 198 10.39 -5.51 13.06
C PRO A 198 9.83 -4.59 11.95
N GLY A 199 10.09 -3.28 12.05
CA GLY A 199 9.67 -2.31 11.03
C GLY A 199 10.37 -2.51 9.69
N LEU A 200 11.67 -2.78 9.71
CA LEU A 200 12.46 -3.08 8.51
C LEU A 200 11.98 -4.37 7.84
N ALA A 201 11.78 -5.45 8.60
CA ALA A 201 11.30 -6.73 8.07
C ALA A 201 9.91 -6.60 7.45
N PHE A 202 9.01 -5.87 8.11
CA PHE A 202 7.67 -5.60 7.59
C PHE A 202 7.75 -4.74 6.32
N GLY A 203 8.52 -3.65 6.33
CA GLY A 203 8.70 -2.78 5.17
C GLY A 203 9.29 -3.52 3.97
N MET A 204 10.37 -4.27 4.17
CA MET A 204 10.96 -5.10 3.10
C MET A 204 9.99 -6.16 2.59
N ALA A 205 9.19 -6.79 3.45
CA ALA A 205 8.18 -7.75 3.01
C ALA A 205 7.09 -7.08 2.16
N ILE A 206 6.60 -5.89 2.55
CA ILE A 206 5.63 -5.13 1.76
C ILE A 206 6.24 -4.70 0.41
N THR A 207 7.47 -4.19 0.38
CA THR A 207 8.16 -3.81 -0.86
C THR A 207 8.35 -5.02 -1.77
N PHE A 208 8.78 -6.16 -1.23
CA PHE A 208 8.92 -7.40 -1.98
C PHE A 208 7.57 -7.83 -2.58
N LEU A 209 6.51 -7.88 -1.77
CA LEU A 209 5.17 -8.27 -2.20
C LEU A 209 4.63 -7.34 -3.28
N LYS A 210 4.82 -6.02 -3.11
CA LYS A 210 4.35 -5.02 -4.07
C LYS A 210 5.11 -5.07 -5.39
N THR A 211 6.42 -5.27 -5.34
CA THR A 211 7.25 -5.43 -6.56
C THR A 211 6.91 -6.73 -7.29
N LEU A 212 6.64 -7.82 -6.56
CA LEU A 212 6.31 -9.12 -7.12
C LEU A 212 4.96 -9.12 -7.83
N ASP A 213 3.99 -8.38 -7.29
CA ASP A 213 2.65 -8.18 -7.83
C ASP A 213 2.60 -7.09 -8.92
N ASP A 214 3.69 -6.34 -9.13
CA ASP A 214 3.63 -5.23 -10.06
C ASP A 214 3.66 -5.70 -11.52
N LEU A 215 2.62 -5.27 -12.24
CA LEU A 215 2.43 -5.51 -13.65
C LEU A 215 2.86 -4.30 -14.48
N ALA A 216 2.62 -3.09 -13.99
CA ALA A 216 2.64 -1.90 -14.83
C ALA A 216 4.04 -1.31 -15.00
N THR A 217 4.86 -1.28 -13.94
CA THR A 217 6.24 -0.75 -14.04
C THR A 217 7.13 -1.62 -14.94
N PRO A 218 7.09 -2.97 -14.85
CA PRO A 218 7.82 -3.80 -15.81
C PRO A 218 7.39 -3.53 -17.25
N LEU A 219 6.07 -3.48 -17.51
CA LEU A 219 5.55 -3.23 -18.86
C LEU A 219 5.93 -1.84 -19.39
N SER A 220 5.97 -0.82 -18.53
CA SER A 220 6.40 0.52 -18.93
C SER A 220 7.91 0.60 -19.24
N LEU A 221 8.69 -0.39 -18.80
CA LEU A 221 10.11 -0.57 -19.15
C LEU A 221 10.32 -1.61 -20.27
N GLY A 222 9.25 -2.16 -20.84
CA GLY A 222 9.32 -3.21 -21.86
C GLY A 222 9.68 -4.60 -21.34
N LEU A 223 9.65 -4.83 -20.02
CA LEU A 223 9.91 -6.11 -19.38
C LEU A 223 8.64 -6.98 -19.36
N THR A 224 8.56 -7.94 -20.29
CA THR A 224 7.42 -8.85 -20.43
C THR A 224 7.69 -10.25 -19.88
N ASN A 225 8.94 -10.55 -19.54
CA ASN A 225 9.43 -11.83 -19.06
C ASN A 225 9.51 -11.92 -17.53
N LEU A 226 8.54 -11.36 -16.81
CA LEU A 226 8.36 -11.50 -15.36
C LEU A 226 7.02 -12.21 -15.09
N ILE A 227 6.85 -12.85 -13.93
CA ILE A 227 5.66 -13.70 -13.70
C ILE A 227 4.35 -12.94 -13.85
N ALA A 228 4.21 -11.73 -13.28
CA ALA A 228 2.98 -10.94 -13.37
C ALA A 228 2.65 -10.53 -14.82
N PRO A 229 3.55 -9.87 -15.58
CA PRO A 229 3.37 -9.63 -17.02
C PRO A 229 3.08 -10.88 -17.83
N LEU A 230 3.79 -11.98 -17.57
CA LEU A 230 3.63 -13.21 -18.32
C LEU A 230 2.27 -13.86 -18.06
N ALA A 231 1.81 -13.89 -16.80
CA ALA A 231 0.48 -14.37 -16.45
C ALA A 231 -0.62 -13.51 -17.08
N TYR A 232 -0.46 -12.19 -17.08
CA TYR A 232 -1.35 -11.25 -17.78
C TYR A 232 -1.45 -11.55 -19.28
N PHE A 233 -0.33 -11.65 -19.97
CA PHE A 233 -0.33 -11.95 -21.41
C PHE A 233 -0.88 -13.33 -21.73
N ARG A 234 -0.60 -14.34 -20.89
CA ARG A 234 -1.15 -15.70 -21.06
C ARG A 234 -2.67 -15.69 -21.03
N VAL A 235 -3.29 -15.01 -20.05
CA VAL A 235 -4.75 -14.85 -20.02
C VAL A 235 -5.26 -14.05 -21.22
N GLY A 236 -4.61 -12.96 -21.59
CA GLY A 236 -5.02 -12.15 -22.74
C GLY A 236 -4.94 -12.89 -24.08
N THR A 237 -4.02 -13.85 -24.23
CA THR A 237 -3.78 -14.58 -25.49
C THR A 237 -4.49 -15.94 -25.57
N HIS A 238 -4.60 -16.65 -24.44
CA HIS A 238 -5.14 -18.02 -24.39
C HIS A 238 -6.49 -18.09 -23.67
N GLY A 239 -6.97 -16.99 -23.08
CA GLY A 239 -8.23 -16.91 -22.34
C GLY A 239 -8.09 -17.21 -20.85
N ALA A 240 -9.19 -17.02 -20.11
CA ALA A 240 -9.25 -17.18 -18.66
C ALA A 240 -8.93 -18.61 -18.19
N GLY A 241 -9.32 -19.62 -18.96
CA GLY A 241 -9.10 -21.04 -18.66
C GLY A 241 -7.67 -21.55 -18.86
N ASP A 242 -6.70 -20.69 -19.17
CA ASP A 242 -5.33 -21.13 -19.39
C ASP A 242 -4.66 -21.72 -18.13
N LEU A 243 -4.28 -23.00 -18.22
CA LEU A 243 -3.66 -23.74 -17.12
C LEU A 243 -2.29 -23.17 -16.72
N VAL A 244 -1.51 -22.65 -17.68
CA VAL A 244 -0.19 -22.09 -17.36
C VAL A 244 -0.35 -20.76 -16.63
N ALA A 245 -1.29 -19.89 -17.04
CA ALA A 245 -1.65 -18.71 -16.27
C ALA A 245 -2.09 -19.07 -14.84
N ALA A 246 -2.87 -20.16 -14.69
CA ALA A 246 -3.26 -20.69 -13.38
C ALA A 246 -2.04 -21.06 -12.52
N ALA A 247 -1.07 -21.77 -13.10
CA ALA A 247 0.15 -22.19 -12.43
C ALA A 247 1.04 -20.99 -12.05
N LEU A 248 1.21 -20.01 -12.93
CA LEU A 248 1.95 -18.77 -12.64
C LEU A 248 1.29 -17.96 -11.52
N ALA A 249 -0.04 -17.85 -11.53
CA ALA A 249 -0.82 -17.20 -10.46
C ALA A 249 -0.68 -17.95 -9.12
N LEU A 250 -0.70 -19.29 -9.14
CA LEU A 250 -0.50 -20.10 -7.94
C LEU A 250 0.92 -19.93 -7.38
N VAL A 251 1.94 -19.90 -8.24
CA VAL A 251 3.33 -19.61 -7.84
C VAL A 251 3.45 -18.22 -7.21
N LEU A 252 2.82 -17.20 -7.81
CA LEU A 252 2.76 -15.85 -7.25
C LEU A 252 2.15 -15.83 -5.85
N ILE A 253 1.01 -16.51 -5.65
CA ILE A 253 0.36 -16.62 -4.33
C ILE A 253 1.28 -17.37 -3.35
N ALA A 254 1.86 -18.50 -3.75
CA ALA A 254 2.72 -19.31 -2.88
C ALA A 254 3.96 -18.54 -2.40
N VAL A 255 4.67 -17.89 -3.33
CA VAL A 255 5.85 -17.07 -3.01
C VAL A 255 5.48 -15.89 -2.12
N SER A 256 4.36 -15.23 -2.41
CA SER A 256 3.88 -14.09 -1.63
C SER A 256 3.44 -14.49 -0.22
N MET A 257 2.74 -15.61 -0.05
CA MET A 257 2.40 -16.16 1.26
C MET A 257 3.65 -16.54 2.06
N LEU A 258 4.66 -17.12 1.40
CA LEU A 258 5.94 -17.42 2.04
C LEU A 258 6.63 -16.13 2.52
N ALA A 259 6.76 -15.12 1.67
CA ALA A 259 7.33 -13.82 2.04
C ALA A 259 6.56 -13.16 3.21
N TRP A 260 5.22 -13.19 3.15
CA TRP A 260 4.36 -12.70 4.22
C TRP A 260 4.62 -13.42 5.55
N THR A 261 4.64 -14.76 5.58
CA THR A 261 4.84 -15.51 6.83
C THR A 261 6.22 -15.26 7.45
N LEU A 262 7.27 -15.14 6.62
CA LEU A 262 8.63 -14.81 7.06
C LEU A 262 8.75 -13.39 7.63
N GLY A 263 8.03 -12.42 7.05
CA GLY A 263 7.98 -11.03 7.52
C GLY A 263 7.10 -10.86 8.77
N ALA A 264 5.86 -11.38 8.72
CA ALA A 264 4.86 -11.27 9.79
C ALA A 264 5.29 -11.97 11.09
N GLY A 265 6.09 -13.04 11.00
CA GLY A 265 6.69 -13.70 12.15
C GLY A 265 7.56 -12.75 13.00
N ARG A 266 8.18 -11.75 12.38
CA ARG A 266 9.03 -10.73 13.04
C ARG A 266 8.25 -9.50 13.53
N MET A 267 6.99 -9.35 13.11
CA MET A 267 6.11 -8.23 13.46
C MET A 267 5.51 -8.32 14.88
N ARG A 268 5.65 -9.46 15.57
CA ARG A 268 5.10 -9.72 16.91
C ARG A 268 5.47 -8.68 18.00
N GLN A 269 6.38 -7.77 17.69
CA GLN A 269 6.93 -6.78 18.61
C GLN A 269 6.65 -5.32 18.22
N ILE A 270 5.94 -5.02 17.10
CA ILE A 270 5.53 -3.63 16.84
C ILE A 270 4.29 -3.37 17.69
N PRO A 271 4.38 -2.58 18.77
CA PRO A 271 3.19 -2.15 19.45
C PRO A 271 2.52 -1.16 18.49
N MET A 272 1.52 -1.62 17.72
CA MET A 272 0.57 -0.73 17.04
C MET A 272 -0.31 0.05 18.04
N THR A 273 0.10 0.11 19.31
CA THR A 273 -0.24 1.23 20.15
C THR A 273 0.47 2.43 19.57
N TRP A 274 -0.24 3.17 18.71
CA TRP A 274 -0.14 4.63 18.70
C TRP A 274 -0.47 5.09 20.11
N ASN A 275 0.46 4.88 21.04
CA ASN A 275 0.42 5.57 22.29
C ASN A 275 0.84 6.97 21.89
N GLY A 276 -0.16 7.84 21.77
CA GLY A 276 0.02 9.30 21.79
C GLY A 276 0.66 9.78 23.10
N THR A 277 1.39 8.92 23.84
CA THR A 277 2.37 9.33 24.84
C THR A 277 3.31 10.28 24.14
N HIS A 278 3.01 11.54 24.39
CA HIS A 278 3.67 12.73 23.90
C HIS A 278 5.19 12.53 23.94
N LEU A 279 5.74 12.11 22.81
CA LEU A 279 7.13 12.30 22.49
C LEU A 279 7.25 13.77 22.14
N ARG A 280 7.18 14.64 23.15
CA ARG A 280 7.66 16.01 22.98
C ARG A 280 9.10 15.86 22.49
N PRO A 281 9.46 16.42 21.33
CA PRO A 281 10.86 16.59 21.04
C PRO A 281 11.42 17.43 22.20
N ASP A 282 12.24 16.84 23.07
CA ASP A 282 13.23 17.67 23.74
C ASP A 282 13.97 18.35 22.59
N ALA A 283 14.01 19.69 22.60
CA ALA A 283 14.54 20.44 21.47
C ALA A 283 15.97 19.96 21.21
N ALA A 284 16.15 19.11 20.19
CA ALA A 284 17.47 18.75 19.71
C ALA A 284 18.23 20.07 19.50
N ARG A 285 19.53 20.09 19.74
CA ARG A 285 20.28 21.36 19.63
C ARG A 285 19.99 21.98 18.25
N PRO A 286 19.93 23.32 18.11
CA PRO A 286 19.53 23.95 16.85
C PRO A 286 20.26 23.38 15.62
N GLY A 287 21.57 23.13 15.72
CA GLY A 287 22.35 22.49 14.65
C GLY A 287 21.95 21.03 14.33
N GLN A 288 21.51 20.26 15.31
CA GLN A 288 20.99 18.89 15.12
C GLN A 288 19.63 18.90 14.43
N GLN A 289 18.77 19.88 14.75
CA GLN A 289 17.49 20.07 14.07
C GLN A 289 17.69 20.46 12.60
N HIS A 290 18.62 21.38 12.31
CA HIS A 290 18.96 21.76 10.93
C HIS A 290 19.52 20.58 10.12
N LEU A 291 20.35 19.73 10.72
CA LEU A 291 20.86 18.54 10.04
C LEU A 291 19.74 17.53 9.73
N ALA A 292 18.88 17.23 10.71
CA ALA A 292 17.75 16.32 10.53
C ALA A 292 16.77 16.83 9.46
N ALA A 293 16.43 18.13 9.52
CA ALA A 293 15.56 18.77 8.55
C ALA A 293 16.19 18.77 7.14
N THR A 294 17.48 19.08 7.02
CA THR A 294 18.21 19.04 5.74
C THR A 294 18.22 17.63 5.14
N LEU A 295 18.46 16.59 5.95
CA LEU A 295 18.47 15.21 5.47
C LEU A 295 17.09 14.76 4.96
N LEU A 296 16.02 15.08 5.70
CA LEU A 296 14.67 14.78 5.23
C LEU A 296 14.26 15.63 4.03
N ALA A 297 14.65 16.90 4.00
CA ALA A 297 14.46 17.74 2.82
C ALA A 297 15.21 17.19 1.61
N ALA A 298 16.40 16.60 1.80
CA ALA A 298 17.14 15.94 0.73
C ALA A 298 16.44 14.66 0.25
N VAL A 299 15.96 13.79 1.15
CA VAL A 299 15.19 12.59 0.77
C VAL A 299 13.88 12.95 0.07
N ALA A 300 13.13 13.92 0.62
CA ALA A 300 11.90 14.41 0.02
C ALA A 300 12.15 15.11 -1.32
N GLY A 301 13.20 15.93 -1.40
CA GLY A 301 13.61 16.64 -2.62
C GLY A 301 14.07 15.68 -3.71
N PHE A 302 14.81 14.63 -3.37
CA PHE A 302 15.18 13.56 -4.32
C PHE A 302 13.93 12.83 -4.83
N THR A 303 13.02 12.44 -3.94
CA THR A 303 11.76 11.78 -4.35
C THR A 303 10.93 12.69 -5.24
N ALA A 304 10.77 13.96 -4.86
CA ALA A 304 10.05 14.97 -5.65
C ALA A 304 10.71 15.22 -7.01
N LEU A 305 12.04 15.23 -7.08
CA LEU A 305 12.78 15.34 -8.34
C LEU A 305 12.46 14.16 -9.26
N CYS A 306 12.42 12.93 -8.75
CA CYS A 306 12.09 11.77 -9.58
C CYS A 306 10.65 11.81 -10.14
N TYR A 307 9.69 12.39 -9.39
CA TYR A 307 8.32 12.62 -9.87
C TYR A 307 8.14 13.90 -10.70
N SER A 308 9.16 14.75 -10.77
CA SER A 308 9.05 16.06 -11.44
C SER A 308 8.81 15.93 -12.94
N GLY A 309 9.33 14.89 -13.60
CA GLY A 309 9.12 14.67 -15.03
C GLY A 309 7.65 14.57 -15.40
N MET A 310 6.87 13.79 -14.62
CA MET A 310 5.42 13.70 -14.80
C MET A 310 4.73 15.04 -14.51
N VAL A 311 5.12 15.75 -13.45
CA VAL A 311 4.54 17.06 -13.13
C VAL A 311 4.79 18.05 -14.26
N VAL A 312 6.03 18.16 -14.75
CA VAL A 312 6.38 19.04 -15.88
C VAL A 312 5.61 18.64 -17.13
N THR A 313 5.52 17.34 -17.43
CA THR A 313 4.75 16.82 -18.58
C THR A 313 3.26 17.18 -18.51
N ALA A 314 2.67 17.24 -17.32
CA ALA A 314 1.28 17.62 -17.14
C ALA A 314 0.98 19.08 -17.57
N PHE A 315 1.96 19.98 -17.46
CA PHE A 315 1.84 21.39 -17.84
C PHE A 315 2.50 21.72 -19.18
N ALA A 316 3.32 20.83 -19.73
CA ALA A 316 4.01 21.03 -20.99
C ALA A 316 3.05 20.99 -22.18
N GLY A 317 3.15 21.94 -23.11
CA GLY A 317 2.50 21.84 -24.43
C GLY A 317 3.31 20.98 -25.38
N VAL A 318 4.55 21.40 -25.63
CA VAL A 318 5.55 20.63 -26.37
C VAL A 318 6.77 20.47 -25.49
N TRP A 319 7.13 19.21 -25.21
CA TRP A 319 8.36 18.88 -24.49
C TRP A 319 9.02 17.66 -25.12
N SER A 320 10.04 17.94 -25.93
CA SER A 320 10.82 16.92 -26.62
C SER A 320 12.18 17.50 -26.97
N HIS A 321 13.27 16.81 -26.61
CA HIS A 321 14.64 17.22 -26.92
C HIS A 321 15.00 18.65 -26.45
N THR A 322 14.41 19.09 -25.34
CA THR A 322 14.69 20.39 -24.70
C THR A 322 14.72 20.22 -23.20
N LEU A 323 15.61 20.96 -22.49
CA LEU A 323 15.69 20.89 -21.03
C LEU A 323 14.36 21.26 -20.35
N TRP A 324 13.66 22.25 -20.91
CA TRP A 324 12.36 22.73 -20.45
C TRP A 324 11.33 22.66 -21.58
N PRO A 325 10.03 22.52 -21.25
CA PRO A 325 8.96 22.67 -22.22
C PRO A 325 9.05 23.98 -23.00
N GLU A 326 8.79 23.92 -24.30
CA GLU A 326 8.76 25.10 -25.17
C GLU A 326 7.52 25.96 -24.94
N SER A 327 6.45 25.33 -24.45
CA SER A 327 5.20 25.97 -24.10
C SER A 327 4.63 25.34 -22.83
N TRP A 328 3.94 26.17 -22.05
CA TRP A 328 3.27 25.79 -20.82
C TRP A 328 1.78 26.08 -20.95
N GLY A 329 0.94 25.20 -20.42
CA GLY A 329 -0.50 25.40 -20.44
C GLY A 329 -1.25 24.36 -19.62
N LEU A 330 -2.58 24.46 -19.66
CA LEU A 330 -3.50 23.58 -18.93
C LEU A 330 -4.31 22.68 -19.86
N GLN A 331 -3.92 22.57 -21.13
CA GLN A 331 -4.64 21.80 -22.15
C GLN A 331 -4.81 20.33 -21.77
N HIS A 332 -3.82 19.74 -21.09
CA HIS A 332 -3.89 18.35 -20.64
C HIS A 332 -4.87 18.15 -19.48
N PHE A 333 -4.97 19.12 -18.55
CA PHE A 333 -5.99 19.11 -17.51
C PHE A 333 -7.38 19.29 -18.08
N ALA A 334 -7.55 20.19 -19.06
CA ALA A 334 -8.82 20.37 -19.76
C ALA A 334 -9.22 19.09 -20.52
N ALA A 335 -8.29 18.46 -21.25
CA ALA A 335 -8.52 17.21 -21.95
C ALA A 335 -8.87 16.06 -20.99
N ALA A 336 -8.17 15.96 -19.87
CA ALA A 336 -8.42 14.97 -18.83
C ALA A 336 -9.83 15.11 -18.23
N LEU A 337 -10.25 16.33 -17.90
CA LEU A 337 -11.59 16.58 -17.34
C LEU A 337 -12.70 16.40 -18.38
N ALA A 338 -12.45 16.74 -19.64
CA ALA A 338 -13.45 16.62 -20.71
C ALA A 338 -13.64 15.17 -21.19
N THR A 339 -12.55 14.43 -21.35
CA THR A 339 -12.55 13.13 -22.04
C THR A 339 -12.55 11.95 -21.07
N GLU A 340 -11.91 12.11 -19.90
CA GLU A 340 -11.62 10.99 -18.99
C GLU A 340 -12.38 11.09 -17.66
N SER A 341 -13.39 11.97 -17.56
CA SER A 341 -14.22 12.15 -16.36
C SER A 341 -14.93 10.87 -15.92
N ALA A 342 -15.28 10.00 -16.88
CA ALA A 342 -15.87 8.68 -16.61
C ALA A 342 -14.96 7.81 -15.73
N SER A 343 -13.64 7.89 -15.93
CA SER A 343 -12.68 7.08 -15.17
C SER A 343 -12.67 7.43 -13.67
N PHE A 344 -12.84 8.72 -13.33
CA PHE A 344 -12.96 9.16 -11.94
C PHE A 344 -14.26 8.67 -11.30
N ILE A 345 -15.37 8.68 -12.04
CA ILE A 345 -16.66 8.14 -11.58
C ILE A 345 -16.54 6.64 -11.35
N ASN A 346 -15.88 5.91 -12.25
CA ASN A 346 -15.65 4.48 -12.11
C ASN A 346 -14.76 4.17 -10.90
N THR A 347 -13.70 4.93 -10.66
CA THR A 347 -12.90 4.84 -9.42
C THR A 347 -13.76 5.06 -8.18
N LEU A 348 -14.59 6.11 -8.15
CA LEU A 348 -15.50 6.36 -7.02
C LEU A 348 -16.47 5.19 -6.80
N ARG A 349 -17.02 4.63 -7.88
CA ARG A 349 -17.93 3.47 -7.83
C ARG A 349 -17.24 2.23 -7.29
N TYR A 350 -16.13 1.80 -7.89
CA TYR A 350 -15.48 0.53 -7.53
C TYR A 350 -14.72 0.63 -6.21
N CYS A 351 -13.88 1.65 -6.05
CA CYS A 351 -13.08 1.83 -4.84
C CYS A 351 -13.94 2.27 -3.66
N GLY A 352 -14.99 3.07 -3.89
CA GLY A 352 -15.95 3.44 -2.85
C GLY A 352 -16.76 2.25 -2.37
N THR A 353 -17.22 1.39 -3.28
CA THR A 353 -17.93 0.15 -2.90
C THR A 353 -17.00 -0.79 -2.14
N ALA A 354 -15.77 -0.99 -2.61
CA ALA A 354 -14.76 -1.80 -1.93
C ALA A 354 -14.49 -1.28 -0.51
N ALA A 355 -14.28 0.03 -0.36
CA ALA A 355 -14.02 0.64 0.94
C ALA A 355 -15.21 0.55 1.91
N LEU A 356 -16.45 0.62 1.41
CA LEU A 356 -17.64 0.36 2.24
C LEU A 356 -17.65 -1.08 2.74
N ILE A 357 -17.40 -2.05 1.86
CA ILE A 357 -17.30 -3.47 2.21
C ILE A 357 -16.22 -3.65 3.30
N ASP A 358 -15.05 -3.05 3.11
CA ASP A 358 -13.93 -3.16 4.05
C ASP A 358 -14.21 -2.56 5.42
N VAL A 359 -14.90 -1.42 5.48
CA VAL A 359 -15.28 -0.82 6.77
C VAL A 359 -16.30 -1.68 7.48
N VAL A 360 -17.30 -2.22 6.77
CA VAL A 360 -18.33 -3.09 7.37
C VAL A 360 -17.69 -4.38 7.89
N ILE A 361 -16.90 -5.05 7.07
CA ILE A 361 -16.24 -6.31 7.41
C ILE A 361 -15.16 -6.07 8.48
N GLY A 362 -14.33 -5.04 8.30
CA GLY A 362 -13.28 -4.66 9.24
C GLY A 362 -13.82 -4.29 10.62
N LEU A 363 -14.95 -3.57 10.68
CA LEU A 363 -15.62 -3.25 11.94
C LEU A 363 -16.20 -4.50 12.62
N ALA A 364 -16.80 -5.41 11.83
CA ALA A 364 -17.32 -6.68 12.34
C ALA A 364 -16.19 -7.53 12.96
N ILE A 365 -15.07 -7.69 12.25
CA ILE A 365 -13.89 -8.40 12.77
C ILE A 365 -13.36 -7.69 14.03
N ALA A 366 -13.13 -6.38 13.96
CA ALA A 366 -12.58 -5.61 15.07
C ALA A 366 -13.44 -5.71 16.33
N TYR A 367 -14.76 -5.75 16.18
CA TYR A 367 -15.68 -5.94 17.31
C TYR A 367 -15.49 -7.30 17.99
N VAL A 368 -15.34 -8.37 17.20
CA VAL A 368 -15.07 -9.75 17.69
C VAL A 368 -13.71 -9.83 18.37
N LEU A 369 -12.70 -9.17 17.79
CA LEU A 369 -11.34 -9.15 18.33
C LEU A 369 -11.25 -8.39 19.65
N ARG A 370 -12.11 -7.39 19.89
CA ARG A 370 -12.10 -6.54 21.08
C ARG A 370 -12.13 -7.32 22.40
N ARG A 371 -12.75 -8.50 22.42
CA ARG A 371 -12.85 -9.38 23.61
C ARG A 371 -12.14 -10.72 23.42
N ALA A 372 -11.46 -10.91 22.30
CA ALA A 372 -10.73 -12.13 22.02
C ALA A 372 -9.48 -12.23 22.93
N PRO A 373 -9.07 -13.44 23.33
CA PRO A 373 -7.78 -13.61 24.00
C PRO A 373 -6.64 -13.19 23.05
N ALA A 374 -5.56 -12.63 23.59
CA ALA A 374 -4.45 -12.07 22.82
C ALA A 374 -3.91 -13.00 21.71
N ARG A 375 -3.88 -14.32 21.97
CA ARG A 375 -3.46 -15.32 20.95
C ARG A 375 -4.40 -15.40 19.75
N ARG A 376 -5.72 -15.31 19.98
CA ARG A 376 -6.75 -15.34 18.93
C ARG A 376 -6.78 -14.02 18.17
N GLU A 377 -6.68 -12.90 18.88
CA GLU A 377 -6.52 -11.57 18.27
C GLU A 377 -5.32 -11.55 17.32
N LEU A 378 -4.14 -11.95 17.81
CA LEU A 378 -2.93 -11.99 17.00
C LEU A 378 -3.08 -12.86 15.75
N ARG A 379 -3.60 -14.09 15.89
CA ARG A 379 -3.75 -15.02 14.76
C ARG A 379 -4.71 -14.50 13.70
N LEU A 380 -5.85 -13.92 14.10
CA LEU A 380 -6.84 -13.40 13.18
C LEU A 380 -6.33 -12.13 12.48
N THR A 381 -5.71 -11.21 13.21
CA THR A 381 -5.09 -10.01 12.62
C THR A 381 -3.97 -10.38 11.65
N GLN A 382 -3.13 -11.38 11.99
CA GLN A 382 -2.10 -11.89 11.07
C GLN A 382 -2.69 -12.60 9.85
N GLY A 383 -3.81 -13.30 10.02
CA GLY A 383 -4.53 -13.95 8.92
C GLY A 383 -5.12 -12.94 7.94
N VAL A 384 -5.79 -11.90 8.45
CA VAL A 384 -6.32 -10.80 7.63
C VAL A 384 -5.19 -10.04 6.96
N ALA A 385 -4.12 -9.72 7.68
CA ALA A 385 -2.96 -9.07 7.08
C ALA A 385 -2.23 -9.96 6.05
N GLY A 386 -2.45 -11.28 6.07
CA GLY A 386 -2.01 -12.18 5.01
C GLY A 386 -2.62 -11.89 3.64
N LEU A 387 -3.77 -11.21 3.57
CA LEU A 387 -4.34 -10.76 2.29
C LEU A 387 -3.45 -9.75 1.56
N LEU A 388 -2.50 -9.08 2.27
CA LEU A 388 -1.46 -8.25 1.65
C LEU A 388 -0.54 -9.07 0.74
N GLY A 389 -0.40 -10.36 1.01
CA GLY A 389 0.36 -11.28 0.19
C GLY A 389 -0.46 -11.92 -0.93
N VAL A 390 -1.71 -11.52 -1.18
CA VAL A 390 -2.49 -12.03 -2.31
C VAL A 390 -2.27 -11.09 -3.51
N PRO A 391 -1.52 -11.48 -4.54
CA PRO A 391 -1.23 -10.61 -5.69
C PRO A 391 -2.51 -10.30 -6.47
N GLY A 392 -2.68 -9.06 -6.90
CA GLY A 392 -3.83 -8.58 -7.67
C GLY A 392 -3.97 -9.29 -9.01
N VAL A 393 -2.86 -9.51 -9.74
CA VAL A 393 -2.89 -10.30 -10.99
C VAL A 393 -3.41 -11.71 -10.71
N ALA A 394 -2.88 -12.38 -9.68
CA ALA A 394 -3.27 -13.75 -9.35
C ALA A 394 -4.74 -13.83 -8.89
N LEU A 395 -5.20 -12.88 -8.08
CA LEU A 395 -6.58 -12.80 -7.62
C LEU A 395 -7.55 -12.59 -8.79
N ALA A 396 -7.22 -11.68 -9.72
CA ALA A 396 -7.99 -11.47 -10.93
C ALA A 396 -8.11 -12.75 -11.78
N ILE A 397 -7.00 -13.48 -11.96
CA ILE A 397 -6.99 -14.77 -12.67
C ILE A 397 -7.91 -15.78 -11.98
N THR A 398 -7.92 -15.85 -10.65
CA THR A 398 -8.82 -16.77 -9.93
C THR A 398 -10.30 -16.47 -10.17
N TYR A 399 -10.66 -15.18 -10.26
CA TYR A 399 -12.03 -14.75 -10.51
C TYR A 399 -12.44 -15.04 -11.95
N LEU A 400 -11.59 -14.71 -12.93
CA LEU A 400 -11.83 -15.01 -14.33
C LEU A 400 -12.03 -16.53 -14.56
N GLN A 401 -11.23 -17.38 -13.91
CA GLN A 401 -11.39 -18.83 -14.00
C GLN A 401 -12.66 -19.35 -13.35
N CYS A 402 -13.12 -18.75 -12.25
CA CYS A 402 -14.39 -19.14 -11.64
C CYS A 402 -15.55 -18.85 -12.59
N VAL A 403 -15.58 -17.66 -13.18
CA VAL A 403 -16.59 -17.25 -14.17
C VAL A 403 -16.55 -18.17 -15.39
N ASP A 404 -15.37 -18.41 -15.95
CA ASP A 404 -15.17 -19.31 -17.11
C ASP A 404 -15.67 -20.74 -16.83
N SER A 405 -15.48 -21.24 -15.60
CA SER A 405 -15.94 -22.56 -15.18
C SER A 405 -17.45 -22.66 -14.88
N GLY A 406 -18.22 -21.58 -15.08
CA GLY A 406 -19.66 -21.55 -14.82
C GLY A 406 -20.02 -21.51 -13.33
N ILE A 407 -19.05 -21.24 -12.45
CA ILE A 407 -19.35 -20.93 -11.05
C ILE A 407 -19.98 -19.55 -11.07
N ALA A 408 -21.31 -19.52 -10.91
CA ALA A 408 -22.08 -18.30 -10.74
C ALA A 408 -21.66 -17.63 -9.43
N ILE A 409 -20.55 -16.89 -9.46
CA ILE A 409 -20.32 -15.84 -8.48
C ILE A 409 -21.50 -14.88 -8.68
N PRO A 410 -22.29 -14.51 -7.65
CA PRO A 410 -23.61 -13.88 -7.81
C PRO A 410 -23.68 -12.52 -8.53
N PHE A 411 -22.64 -12.12 -9.27
CA PHE A 411 -22.51 -10.82 -9.89
C PHE A 411 -21.70 -10.93 -11.19
N ASP A 412 -22.34 -11.38 -12.27
CA ASP A 412 -21.84 -11.30 -13.67
C ASP A 412 -21.68 -9.85 -14.16
N ALA A 413 -21.92 -8.85 -13.31
CA ALA A 413 -21.60 -7.46 -13.57
C ALA A 413 -20.11 -7.23 -13.30
N THR A 414 -19.32 -7.08 -14.35
CA THR A 414 -17.84 -7.10 -14.35
C THR A 414 -17.18 -6.13 -13.35
N GLY A 415 -17.86 -5.04 -12.97
CA GLY A 415 -17.40 -4.11 -11.94
C GLY A 415 -17.47 -4.64 -10.49
N VAL A 416 -18.32 -5.64 -10.20
CA VAL A 416 -18.46 -6.20 -8.84
C VAL A 416 -17.27 -7.08 -8.50
N LEU A 417 -16.77 -7.89 -9.44
CA LEU A 417 -15.56 -8.69 -9.24
C LEU A 417 -14.36 -7.79 -8.91
N LEU A 418 -14.23 -6.67 -9.62
CA LEU A 418 -13.19 -5.68 -9.34
C LEU A 418 -13.35 -5.07 -7.93
N ALA A 419 -14.56 -4.64 -7.56
CA ALA A 419 -14.83 -4.10 -6.22
C ALA A 419 -14.54 -5.13 -5.10
N LEU A 420 -14.84 -6.42 -5.32
CA LEU A 420 -14.55 -7.50 -4.39
C LEU A 420 -13.04 -7.78 -4.28
N ALA A 421 -12.32 -7.76 -5.41
CA ALA A 421 -10.86 -7.89 -5.42
C ALA A 421 -10.20 -6.75 -4.64
N PHE A 422 -10.67 -5.52 -4.87
CA PHE A 422 -10.24 -4.34 -4.12
C PHE A 422 -10.54 -4.45 -2.63
N ALA A 423 -11.74 -4.93 -2.25
CA ALA A 423 -12.11 -5.10 -0.84
C ALA A 423 -11.18 -6.10 -0.13
N LEU A 424 -10.94 -7.28 -0.73
CA LEU A 424 -10.04 -8.26 -0.13
C LEU A 424 -8.63 -7.70 0.14
N ARG A 425 -8.12 -6.86 -0.76
CA ARG A 425 -6.79 -6.23 -0.64
C ARG A 425 -6.78 -4.99 0.25
N GLY A 426 -7.91 -4.30 0.42
CA GLY A 426 -8.05 -3.14 1.30
C GLY A 426 -8.34 -3.51 2.77
N LEU A 427 -8.94 -4.68 3.02
CA LEU A 427 -9.29 -5.16 4.37
C LEU A 427 -8.12 -5.17 5.39
N PRO A 428 -6.87 -5.56 5.04
CA PRO A 428 -5.70 -5.46 5.92
C PRO A 428 -5.44 -4.07 6.48
N PHE A 429 -5.84 -3.03 5.76
CA PHE A 429 -5.65 -1.64 6.15
C PHE A 429 -6.87 -1.07 6.89
N ALA A 430 -8.08 -1.52 6.54
CA ALA A 430 -9.30 -1.11 7.22
C ALA A 430 -9.42 -1.70 8.65
N LEU A 431 -9.00 -2.96 8.85
CA LEU A 431 -9.14 -3.65 10.14
C LEU A 431 -8.38 -2.94 11.29
N PRO A 432 -7.09 -2.55 11.16
CA PRO A 432 -6.39 -1.81 12.20
C PRO A 432 -7.05 -0.48 12.53
N ALA A 433 -7.50 0.28 11.51
CA ALA A 433 -8.18 1.55 11.71
C ALA A 433 -9.52 1.38 12.46
N CYS A 434 -10.31 0.36 12.11
CA CYS A 434 -11.54 0.02 12.82
C CYS A 434 -11.27 -0.46 14.25
N SER A 435 -10.22 -1.26 14.44
CA SER A 435 -9.82 -1.77 15.76
C SER A 435 -9.37 -0.65 16.68
N TYR A 436 -8.62 0.33 16.16
CA TYR A 436 -8.21 1.51 16.90
C TYR A 436 -9.42 2.36 17.31
N ALA A 437 -10.34 2.62 16.38
CA ALA A 437 -11.56 3.38 16.67
C ALA A 437 -12.41 2.72 17.77
N LEU A 438 -12.56 1.38 17.73
CA LEU A 438 -13.30 0.62 18.72
C LEU A 438 -12.66 0.59 20.11
N ARG A 439 -11.32 0.57 20.19
CA ARG A 439 -10.61 0.64 21.49
C ARG A 439 -10.79 1.99 22.18
N GLY A 440 -11.03 3.04 21.41
CA GLY A 440 -11.30 4.38 21.94
C GLY A 440 -12.65 4.54 22.66
N LEU A 441 -13.58 3.58 22.54
CA LEU A 441 -14.87 3.61 23.24
C LEU A 441 -14.78 2.92 24.61
N PRO A 442 -14.89 3.67 25.74
CA PRO A 442 -14.82 3.06 27.06
C PRO A 442 -16.05 2.19 27.31
N ASP A 443 -15.85 0.94 27.72
CA ASP A 443 -16.94 -0.03 27.98
C ASP A 443 -17.97 0.50 29.00
N ALA A 444 -17.53 1.36 29.93
CA ALA A 444 -18.40 2.02 30.91
C ALA A 444 -19.55 2.80 30.28
N HIS A 445 -19.34 3.46 29.13
CA HIS A 445 -20.40 4.21 28.44
C HIS A 445 -21.45 3.28 27.84
N LEU A 446 -21.02 2.14 27.30
CA LEU A 446 -21.91 1.13 26.74
C LEU A 446 -22.71 0.42 27.82
N ASP A 447 -22.07 0.13 28.96
CA ASP A 447 -22.73 -0.52 30.09
C ASP A 447 -23.73 0.43 30.78
N ALA A 448 -23.41 1.72 30.91
CA ALA A 448 -24.35 2.73 31.40
C ALA A 448 -25.61 2.82 30.50
N ALA A 449 -25.44 2.85 29.18
CA ALA A 449 -26.57 2.87 28.25
C ALA A 449 -27.46 1.62 28.37
N ARG A 450 -26.86 0.43 28.56
CA ARG A 450 -27.60 -0.82 28.80
C ARG A 450 -28.37 -0.79 30.11
N LEU A 451 -27.75 -0.28 31.18
CA LEU A 451 -28.41 -0.13 32.48
C LEU A 451 -29.59 0.85 32.43
N SER A 452 -29.50 1.89 31.59
CA SER A 452 -30.60 2.82 31.30
C SER A 452 -31.70 2.25 30.39
N GLY A 453 -31.65 0.96 30.05
CA GLY A 453 -32.69 0.29 29.24
C GLY A 453 -32.56 0.48 27.73
N ALA A 454 -31.44 1.04 27.23
CA ALA A 454 -31.24 1.18 25.79
C ALA A 454 -31.09 -0.18 25.10
N SER A 455 -31.83 -0.39 24.01
CA SER A 455 -31.70 -1.60 23.19
C SER A 455 -30.35 -1.66 22.48
N THR A 456 -29.89 -2.86 22.10
CA THR A 456 -28.60 -3.04 21.41
C THR A 456 -28.53 -2.25 20.10
N PHE A 457 -29.65 -2.14 19.37
CA PHE A 457 -29.74 -1.34 18.15
C PHE A 457 -29.61 0.16 18.47
N LEU A 458 -30.29 0.66 19.51
CA LEU A 458 -30.20 2.07 19.90
C LEU A 458 -28.77 2.45 20.32
N ILE A 459 -28.10 1.58 21.08
CA ILE A 459 -26.69 1.76 21.48
C ILE A 459 -25.79 1.79 20.24
N ALA A 460 -25.99 0.85 19.31
CA ALA A 460 -25.20 0.79 18.08
C ALA A 460 -25.38 2.07 17.24
N TRP A 461 -26.61 2.51 17.01
CA TRP A 461 -26.94 3.62 16.12
C TRP A 461 -26.70 5.00 16.71
N ARG A 462 -27.00 5.22 18.00
CA ARG A 462 -26.88 6.55 18.65
C ARG A 462 -25.59 6.79 19.41
N ILE A 463 -24.87 5.73 19.81
CA ILE A 463 -23.67 5.86 20.65
C ILE A 463 -22.45 5.37 19.90
N VAL A 464 -22.45 4.11 19.46
CA VAL A 464 -21.27 3.46 18.85
C VAL A 464 -20.95 4.07 17.49
N LEU A 465 -21.89 4.07 16.53
CA LEU A 465 -21.63 4.58 15.18
C LEU A 465 -21.19 6.05 15.17
N PRO A 466 -21.86 6.99 15.88
CA PRO A 466 -21.41 8.38 15.93
C PRO A 466 -20.04 8.56 16.59
N ALA A 467 -19.74 7.80 17.64
CA ALA A 467 -18.43 7.84 18.28
C ALA A 467 -17.33 7.30 17.36
N LEU A 468 -17.63 6.25 16.60
CA LEU A 468 -16.72 5.62 15.65
C LEU A 468 -16.60 6.38 14.32
N ALA A 469 -17.55 7.25 13.97
CA ALA A 469 -17.70 7.82 12.63
C ALA A 469 -16.38 8.34 12.05
N PHE A 470 -15.58 9.05 12.84
CA PHE A 470 -14.27 9.53 12.41
C PHE A 470 -13.31 8.39 12.04
N GLY A 471 -13.17 7.39 12.91
CA GLY A 471 -12.29 6.24 12.65
C GLY A 471 -12.77 5.39 11.47
N LEU A 472 -14.10 5.31 11.25
CA LEU A 472 -14.68 4.65 10.09
C LEU A 472 -14.42 5.42 8.80
N VAL A 473 -14.48 6.76 8.82
CA VAL A 473 -14.10 7.61 7.68
C VAL A 473 -12.61 7.45 7.35
N VAL A 474 -11.74 7.40 8.36
CA VAL A 474 -10.31 7.13 8.14
C VAL A 474 -10.08 5.75 7.54
N ALA A 475 -10.75 4.71 8.07
CA ALA A 475 -10.67 3.35 7.51
C ALA A 475 -11.17 3.31 6.06
N PHE A 476 -12.27 4.00 5.76
CA PHE A 476 -12.81 4.14 4.41
C PHE A 476 -11.81 4.81 3.47
N LEU A 477 -11.25 5.95 3.85
CA LEU A 477 -10.32 6.72 3.01
C LEU A 477 -9.02 5.96 2.74
N ILE A 478 -8.51 5.22 3.74
CA ILE A 478 -7.32 4.38 3.57
C ILE A 478 -7.62 3.23 2.60
N SER A 479 -8.70 2.48 2.81
CA SER A 479 -9.08 1.38 1.90
C SER A 479 -9.35 1.88 0.49
N PHE A 480 -10.10 2.99 0.35
CA PHE A 480 -10.37 3.64 -0.92
C PHE A 480 -9.07 3.99 -1.66
N GLY A 481 -8.12 4.60 -0.96
CA GLY A 481 -6.84 5.00 -1.56
C GLY A 481 -5.99 3.81 -2.01
N ILE A 482 -5.97 2.71 -1.24
CA ILE A 482 -5.28 1.47 -1.61
C ILE A 482 -5.93 0.84 -2.85
N ALA A 483 -7.26 0.80 -2.90
CA ALA A 483 -8.01 0.28 -4.04
C ALA A 483 -7.82 1.14 -5.30
N ALA A 484 -7.80 2.47 -5.15
CA ALA A 484 -7.69 3.42 -6.26
C ALA A 484 -6.38 3.30 -7.06
N VAL A 485 -5.35 2.66 -6.48
CA VAL A 485 -4.05 2.45 -7.13
C VAL A 485 -3.79 1.01 -7.56
N ASP A 486 -4.75 0.10 -7.34
CA ASP A 486 -4.58 -1.31 -7.66
C ASP A 486 -4.81 -1.59 -9.15
N LEU A 487 -3.76 -1.35 -9.94
CA LEU A 487 -3.78 -1.47 -11.39
C LEU A 487 -3.75 -2.94 -11.87
N SER A 488 -3.06 -3.83 -11.17
CA SER A 488 -2.91 -5.23 -11.59
C SER A 488 -4.24 -5.97 -11.66
N SER A 489 -5.11 -5.80 -10.64
CA SER A 489 -6.47 -6.35 -10.64
C SER A 489 -7.34 -5.68 -11.72
N ALA A 490 -7.21 -4.37 -11.90
CA ALA A 490 -7.96 -3.59 -12.87
C ALA A 490 -7.70 -4.07 -14.31
N MET A 491 -6.44 -4.23 -14.72
CA MET A 491 -6.07 -4.61 -16.09
C MET A 491 -6.67 -5.95 -16.57
N LEU A 492 -7.04 -6.85 -15.67
CA LEU A 492 -7.63 -8.15 -16.01
C LEU A 492 -9.14 -8.22 -15.82
N LEU A 493 -9.71 -7.49 -14.85
CA LEU A 493 -11.11 -7.63 -14.48
C LEU A 493 -12.04 -6.63 -15.17
N ILE A 494 -11.50 -5.62 -15.86
CA ILE A 494 -12.32 -4.61 -16.54
C ILE A 494 -12.70 -5.11 -17.94
N PRO A 495 -13.98 -5.03 -18.34
CA PRO A 495 -14.44 -5.57 -19.62
C PRO A 495 -14.17 -4.62 -20.80
N SER A 496 -14.10 -3.31 -20.56
CA SER A 496 -13.86 -2.30 -21.61
C SER A 496 -13.14 -1.07 -21.06
N GLU A 497 -12.41 -0.36 -21.92
CA GLU A 497 -11.70 0.87 -21.54
C GLU A 497 -12.65 1.96 -21.01
N THR A 498 -13.90 2.00 -21.44
CA THR A 498 -14.90 2.98 -20.95
C THR A 498 -15.30 2.74 -19.49
N GLU A 499 -15.14 1.51 -19.00
CA GLU A 499 -15.39 1.13 -17.61
C GLU A 499 -14.12 1.19 -16.76
N ALA A 500 -13.01 1.68 -17.31
CA ALA A 500 -11.74 1.78 -16.61
C ALA A 500 -11.81 2.72 -15.39
N PRO A 501 -11.22 2.36 -14.23
CA PRO A 501 -10.91 3.30 -13.18
C PRO A 501 -9.70 4.15 -13.59
N ALA A 502 -9.56 5.30 -12.93
CA ALA A 502 -8.52 6.30 -13.21
C ALA A 502 -7.10 5.72 -13.30
N ALA A 503 -6.71 4.75 -12.44
CA ALA A 503 -5.38 4.14 -12.50
C ALA A 503 -5.06 3.47 -13.85
N TYR A 504 -6.04 2.78 -14.44
CA TYR A 504 -5.88 2.13 -15.73
C TYR A 504 -5.90 3.14 -16.87
N THR A 505 -6.80 4.13 -16.82
CA THR A 505 -6.83 5.25 -17.78
C THR A 505 -5.53 6.05 -17.79
N ILE A 506 -4.94 6.32 -16.62
CA ILE A 506 -3.63 6.98 -16.48
C ILE A 506 -2.56 6.15 -17.19
N TYR A 507 -2.51 4.84 -16.91
CA TYR A 507 -1.56 3.93 -17.54
C TYR A 507 -1.68 3.96 -19.07
N LEU A 508 -2.88 3.77 -19.62
CA LEU A 508 -3.12 3.77 -21.07
C LEU A 508 -2.71 5.09 -21.73
N ASN A 509 -3.13 6.23 -21.16
CA ASN A 509 -2.79 7.54 -21.70
C ASN A 509 -1.27 7.78 -21.70
N MET A 510 -0.57 7.41 -20.62
CA MET A 510 0.87 7.64 -20.49
C MET A 510 1.72 6.77 -21.44
N GLN A 511 1.19 5.65 -21.93
CA GLN A 511 1.86 4.76 -22.89
C GLN A 511 1.91 5.35 -24.32
N THR A 512 0.99 6.24 -24.68
CA THR A 512 0.94 6.87 -26.01
C THR A 512 1.66 8.22 -26.02
N SER A 513 2.31 8.59 -27.12
CA SER A 513 3.00 9.88 -27.23
C SER A 513 2.04 11.07 -27.13
N THR A 514 0.85 10.96 -27.72
CA THR A 514 -0.19 11.99 -27.70
C THR A 514 -0.94 12.07 -26.38
N GLY A 515 -1.17 10.93 -25.72
CA GLY A 515 -1.87 10.85 -24.44
C GLY A 515 -0.99 11.15 -23.23
N ARG A 516 0.35 11.14 -23.36
CA ARG A 516 1.28 11.26 -22.23
C ARG A 516 1.07 12.49 -21.36
N GLY A 517 0.81 13.64 -21.98
CA GLY A 517 0.47 14.88 -21.26
C GLY A 517 -0.82 14.73 -20.45
N THR A 518 -1.88 14.22 -21.06
CA THR A 518 -3.19 13.98 -20.43
C THR A 518 -3.09 12.95 -19.29
N GLY A 519 -2.38 11.85 -19.51
CA GLY A 519 -2.13 10.83 -18.48
C GLY A 519 -1.31 11.38 -17.30
N SER A 520 -0.33 12.24 -17.57
CA SER A 520 0.43 12.93 -16.53
C SER A 520 -0.44 13.91 -15.73
N ALA A 521 -1.34 14.65 -16.39
CA ALA A 521 -2.29 15.52 -15.73
C ALA A 521 -3.26 14.74 -14.83
N LEU A 522 -3.80 13.61 -15.30
CA LEU A 522 -4.62 12.71 -14.49
C LEU A 522 -3.86 12.18 -13.26
N ALA A 523 -2.59 11.80 -13.43
CA ALA A 523 -1.75 11.34 -12.33
C ALA A 523 -1.49 12.45 -11.29
N VAL A 524 -1.22 13.69 -11.73
CA VAL A 524 -1.08 14.85 -10.84
C VAL A 524 -2.38 15.10 -10.06
N LEU A 525 -3.55 15.04 -10.71
CA LEU A 525 -4.84 15.18 -10.04
C LEU A 525 -5.08 14.07 -9.01
N ALA A 526 -4.73 12.82 -9.33
CA ALA A 526 -4.86 11.69 -8.42
C ALA A 526 -3.96 11.84 -7.18
N ILE A 527 -2.69 12.21 -7.37
CA ILE A 527 -1.74 12.46 -6.28
C ILE A 527 -2.20 13.64 -5.41
N ALA A 528 -2.70 14.72 -6.02
CA ALA A 528 -3.23 15.86 -5.29
C ALA A 528 -4.44 15.46 -4.42
N ALA A 529 -5.37 14.65 -4.95
CA ALA A 529 -6.51 14.14 -4.19
C ALA A 529 -6.07 13.30 -2.99
N VAL A 530 -5.10 12.39 -3.18
CA VAL A 530 -4.50 11.59 -2.09
C VAL A 530 -3.84 12.48 -1.04
N ALA A 531 -3.04 13.46 -1.46
CA ALA A 531 -2.36 14.38 -0.55
C ALA A 531 -3.36 15.19 0.29
N ILE A 532 -4.45 15.66 -0.31
CA ILE A 532 -5.55 16.34 0.40
C ILE A 532 -6.17 15.40 1.44
N VAL A 533 -6.45 14.15 1.09
CA VAL A 533 -7.03 13.15 2.00
C VAL A 533 -6.09 12.86 3.19
N LEU A 534 -4.80 12.65 2.93
CA LEU A 534 -3.81 12.38 3.97
C LEU A 534 -3.61 13.58 4.90
N THR A 535 -3.50 14.78 4.34
CA THR A 535 -3.33 16.02 5.13
C THR A 535 -4.58 16.37 5.94
N ALA A 536 -5.78 16.20 5.37
CA ALA A 536 -7.04 16.34 6.10
C ALA A 536 -7.13 15.33 7.24
N THR A 537 -6.77 14.06 6.99
CA THR A 537 -6.73 13.02 8.03
C THR A 537 -5.76 13.39 9.15
N ALA A 538 -4.55 13.84 8.81
CA ALA A 538 -3.55 14.31 9.77
C ALA A 538 -4.07 15.47 10.63
N ALA A 539 -4.69 16.47 9.99
CA ALA A 539 -5.24 17.64 10.66
C ALA A 539 -6.39 17.27 11.60
N LEU A 540 -7.25 16.33 11.18
CA LEU A 540 -8.37 15.86 12.01
C LEU A 540 -7.89 15.04 13.22
N ILE A 541 -6.87 14.20 13.05
CA ILE A 541 -6.21 13.49 14.16
C ILE A 541 -5.64 14.52 15.15
N ALA A 542 -4.92 15.53 14.65
CA ALA A 542 -4.33 16.57 15.50
C ALA A 542 -5.37 17.39 16.30
N ARG A 543 -6.58 17.61 15.75
CA ARG A 543 -7.66 18.34 16.44
C ARG A 543 -8.30 17.57 17.59
N ARG A 544 -8.34 16.23 17.51
CA ARG A 544 -8.91 15.38 18.58
C ARG A 544 -7.95 15.14 19.74
N ASP A 545 -6.65 15.34 19.54
CA ASP A 545 -5.61 15.36 20.57
C ASP A 545 -5.05 16.79 20.78
N PRO A 546 -5.80 17.73 21.40
CA PRO A 546 -5.37 19.12 21.57
C PRO A 546 -4.08 19.29 22.40
N GLY A 547 -3.61 18.23 23.08
CA GLY A 547 -2.28 18.20 23.71
C GLY A 547 -1.10 18.25 22.72
N ALA A 548 -1.35 18.04 21.41
CA ALA A 548 -0.34 18.10 20.35
C ALA A 548 -0.11 19.52 19.77
N ALA A 549 -1.04 20.47 19.97
CA ALA A 549 -1.05 21.75 19.25
C ALA A 549 -0.75 23.00 20.11
N ALA A 550 -0.63 22.88 21.44
CA ALA A 550 -0.41 24.05 22.30
C ALA A 550 1.08 24.22 22.70
N PRO A 551 1.74 25.36 22.39
CA PRO A 551 2.94 25.76 23.11
C PRO A 551 2.51 26.13 24.53
N ARG A 552 2.83 25.29 25.52
CA ARG A 552 2.61 25.67 26.92
C ARG A 552 3.67 26.71 27.27
N SER A 553 3.21 27.95 27.47
CA SER A 553 3.97 29.03 28.07
C SER A 553 4.64 28.57 29.36
N GLU A 554 5.92 28.91 29.51
CA GLU A 554 6.70 28.76 30.73
C GLU A 554 5.93 29.35 31.91
N HIS A 555 5.47 28.49 32.83
CA HIS A 555 5.17 28.89 34.20
C HIS A 555 5.76 27.83 35.11
N GLY A 556 6.87 28.21 35.73
CA GLY A 556 7.65 27.38 36.64
C GLY A 556 8.80 28.15 37.26
N ALA A 557 8.53 29.34 37.81
CA ALA A 557 9.37 29.90 38.87
C ALA A 557 8.75 29.48 40.22
N PRO A 558 9.45 28.72 41.08
CA PRO A 558 8.98 28.42 42.43
C PRO A 558 9.27 29.59 43.39
N PRO A 559 8.54 29.69 44.52
CA PRO A 559 8.65 30.79 45.48
C PRO A 559 9.99 30.85 46.22
#